data_AF-A0AA90U1S2-F1
#
_entry.id   AF-A0AA90U1S2-F1
#
_cell.length_a   1.000
_cell.length_b   1.000
_cell.length_c   1.000
_cell.angle_alpha   90.00
_cell.angle_beta   90.00
_cell.angle_gamma   90.00
#
_symmetry.space_group_name_H-M   'P 1'
#
loop_
_entity.id
_entity.type
_entity.pdbx_description
1 polymer ?
#
loop_
_entity_poly.entity_id
_entity_poly.type
_entity_poly.pdbx_seq_one_letter_code
_entity_poly.pdbx_strand_id
1 'polypeptide(L)' 'MPQLRNLEKFEINALDMCKDPEFREKLKVWVQKKKEPLDAYGLKKLKDKIEKHHRKLAKRNA' A
#
# COMPACT_ATOMS: atom_id res chain seq x y z
N MET A 1 17.00 16.16 5.21
CA MET A 1 16.42 14.83 4.92
C MET A 1 14.91 14.93 5.06
N PRO A 2 14.07 14.70 4.03
CA PRO A 2 12.63 14.68 4.23
C PRO A 2 12.33 13.51 5.18
N GLN A 3 11.85 13.84 6.37
CA GLN A 3 11.51 12.86 7.40
C GLN A 3 10.32 12.06 6.88
N LEU A 4 10.55 10.84 6.41
CA LEU A 4 9.48 9.94 6.00
C LEU A 4 8.63 9.66 7.25
N ARG A 5 7.31 9.88 7.13
CA ARG A 5 6.40 9.69 8.26
C ARG A 5 6.44 8.23 8.72
N ASN A 6 6.35 8.03 10.04
CA ASN A 6 6.06 6.72 10.59
C ASN A 6 4.68 6.26 10.13
N LEU A 7 4.63 5.02 9.64
CA LEU A 7 3.41 4.38 9.17
C LEU A 7 2.58 3.95 10.38
N GLU A 8 1.29 4.19 10.31
CA GLU A 8 0.35 3.72 11.32
C GLU A 8 0.14 2.20 11.21
N LYS A 9 -0.27 1.55 12.31
CA LYS A 9 -0.53 0.10 12.35
C LYS A 9 -1.48 -0.35 11.25
N PHE A 10 -2.50 0.45 10.94
CA PHE A 10 -3.47 0.14 9.88
C PHE A 10 -2.85 0.21 8.48
N GLU A 11 -1.90 1.10 8.24
CA GLU A 11 -1.20 1.23 6.95
C GLU A 11 -0.23 0.06 6.76
N ILE A 12 0.48 -0.30 7.82
CA ILE A 12 1.36 -1.48 7.84
C ILE A 12 0.55 -2.74 7.53
N ASN A 13 -0.59 -2.95 8.20
CA ASN A 13 -1.47 -4.09 7.94
C ASN A 13 -1.98 -4.11 6.48
N ALA A 14 -2.36 -2.96 5.92
CA ALA A 14 -2.77 -2.89 4.53
C ALA A 14 -1.61 -3.20 3.57
N LEU A 15 -0.40 -2.71 3.84
CA LEU A 15 0.79 -3.02 3.04
C LEU A 15 1.19 -4.50 3.15
N ASP A 16 0.97 -5.14 4.29
CA ASP A 16 1.26 -6.55 4.51
C ASP A 16 0.34 -7.49 3.71
N MET A 17 -0.89 -7.03 3.39
CA MET A 17 -1.77 -7.73 2.45
C MET A 17 -1.16 -7.81 1.04
N CYS A 18 -0.20 -6.95 0.69
CA CYS A 18 0.48 -7.01 -0.59
C CYS A 18 1.55 -8.11 -0.60
N LYS A 19 1.22 -9.24 -1.22
CA LYS A 19 2.14 -10.37 -1.46
C LYS A 19 3.30 -10.08 -2.43
N ASP A 20 3.23 -8.98 -3.17
CA ASP A 20 4.27 -8.56 -4.11
C ASP A 20 5.25 -7.58 -3.41
N PRO A 21 6.53 -7.95 -3.22
CA PRO A 21 7.48 -7.13 -2.48
C PRO A 21 7.83 -5.82 -3.19
N GLU A 22 7.95 -5.83 -4.52
CA GLU A 22 8.25 -4.61 -5.30
C GLU A 22 7.10 -3.60 -5.24
N PHE A 23 5.86 -4.09 -5.35
CA PHE A 23 4.67 -3.26 -5.25
C PHE A 23 4.42 -2.78 -3.82
N ARG A 24 4.70 -3.63 -2.82
CA ARG A 24 4.64 -3.26 -1.39
C ARG A 24 5.58 -2.10 -1.10
N GLU A 25 6.81 -2.12 -1.61
CA GLU A 25 7.77 -1.03 -1.41
C GLU A 25 7.31 0.26 -2.09
N LYS A 26 6.80 0.18 -3.33
CA LYS A 26 6.19 1.33 -4.03
C LYS A 26 5.02 1.94 -3.24
N LEU A 27 4.15 1.10 -2.69
CA LEU A 27 3.04 1.57 -1.85
C LEU A 27 3.54 2.16 -0.54
N LYS A 28 4.53 1.54 0.10
CA LYS A 28 5.16 2.06 1.32
C LYS A 28 5.67 3.48 1.12
N VAL A 29 6.45 3.72 0.05
CA VAL A 29 6.95 5.05 -0.31
C VAL A 29 5.79 6.01 -0.62
N TRP A 30 4.74 5.53 -1.30
CA TRP A 30 3.56 6.36 -1.60
C TRP A 30 2.82 6.82 -0.34
N VAL A 31 2.68 5.94 0.65
CA VAL A 31 2.08 6.28 1.95
C VAL A 31 3.00 7.19 2.75
N GLN A 32 4.31 6.91 2.81
CA GLN A 32 5.26 7.76 3.54
C GLN A 32 5.44 9.16 2.93
N LYS A 33 5.17 9.34 1.64
CA LYS A 33 5.15 10.65 0.97
C LYS A 33 3.92 11.49 1.33
N LYS A 34 2.88 10.90 1.92
CA LYS A 34 1.70 11.65 2.36
C LYS A 34 2.02 12.39 3.65
N LYS A 35 1.64 13.67 3.70
CA LYS A 35 1.76 14.50 4.92
C LYS A 35 0.88 13.97 6.06
N GLU A 36 -0.30 13.45 5.70
CA GLU A 36 -1.30 12.96 6.64
C GLU A 36 -1.44 11.43 6.55
N PRO A 37 -1.78 10.76 7.66
CA PRO A 37 -2.01 9.32 7.65
C PRO A 37 -3.21 9.01 6.76
N LEU A 38 -3.27 7.79 6.22
CA LEU A 38 -4.43 7.38 5.45
C LEU A 38 -5.68 7.28 6.36
N ASP A 39 -6.65 8.17 6.13
CA ASP A 39 -8.00 7.99 6.66
C ASP A 39 -8.65 6.71 6.13
N ALA A 40 -9.82 6.34 6.68
CA ALA A 40 -10.58 5.16 6.27
C ALA A 40 -10.79 5.07 4.74
N TYR A 41 -11.02 6.21 4.07
CA TYR A 41 -11.12 6.28 2.61
C TYR A 41 -9.78 6.02 1.91
N GLY A 42 -8.70 6.61 2.42
CA GLY A 42 -7.34 6.38 1.92
C GLY A 42 -6.92 4.91 2.06
N LEU A 43 -7.25 4.30 3.20
CA LEU A 43 -7.01 2.89 3.47
C LEU A 43 -7.80 1.98 2.53
N LYS A 44 -9.09 2.28 2.29
CA LYS A 44 -9.92 1.56 1.33
C LYS A 44 -9.27 1.60 -0.06
N LYS A 45 -8.83 2.79 -0.50
CA LYS A 45 -8.15 2.97 -1.79
C LYS A 45 -6.81 2.23 -1.89
N LEU A 46 -6.07 2.14 -0.79
CA LEU A 46 -4.83 1.35 -0.70
C LEU A 46 -5.11 -0.13 -0.89
N LYS A 47 -6.10 -0.68 -0.15
CA LYS A 47 -6.52 -2.08 -0.30
C LYS A 47 -7.04 -2.38 -1.70
N ASP A 48 -7.85 -1.49 -2.28
CA ASP A 48 -8.39 -1.63 -3.63
C ASP A 48 -7.28 -1.69 -4.69
N LYS A 49 -6.23 -0.85 -4.55
CA LYS A 49 -5.03 -0.92 -5.40
C LYS A 49 -4.30 -2.26 -5.28
N ILE A 50 -4.15 -2.79 -4.07
CA ILE A 50 -3.49 -4.08 -3.82
C ILE A 50 -4.30 -5.21 -4.46
N GLU A 51 -5.61 -5.25 -4.21
CA GLU A 51 -6.52 -6.24 -4.78
C GLU A 51 -6.50 -6.20 -6.31
N LYS A 52 -6.56 -5.00 -6.90
CA LYS A 52 -6.48 -4.83 -8.35
C LYS A 52 -5.15 -5.32 -8.91
N HIS A 53 -4.04 -5.09 -8.20
CA HIS A 53 -2.74 -5.60 -8.62
C HIS A 53 -2.67 -7.11 -8.54
N HIS A 54 -3.13 -7.71 -7.44
CA HIS A 54 -3.21 -9.16 -7.27
C HIS A 54 -4.08 -9.83 -8.32
N ARG A 55 -5.25 -9.26 -8.65
CA ARG A 55 -6.10 -9.77 -9.74
C ARG A 55 -5.38 -9.77 -11.08
N LYS A 56 -4.60 -8.72 -11.39
CA LYS A 56 -3.79 -8.68 -12.61
C LYS A 56 -2.66 -9.70 -12.59
N LEU A 57 -2.02 -9.88 -11.44
CA LEU A 57 -0.91 -10.82 -11.27
C LEU A 57 -1.40 -12.27 -11.39
N ALA A 58 -2.54 -12.58 -10.77
CA ALA A 58 -3.23 -13.86 -10.91
C ALA A 58 -3.60 -14.17 -12.37
N LYS A 59 -4.14 -13.19 -13.11
CA LYS A 59 -4.45 -13.35 -14.55
C LYS A 59 -3.23 -13.47 -15.45
N ARG A 60 -2.06 -13.02 -15.00
CA ARG A 60 -0.81 -13.10 -15.79
C ARG A 60 -0.06 -14.41 -15.54
N ASN A 61 -0.30 -15.04 -14.39
CA ASN A 61 0.28 -16.33 -14.01
C ASN A 61 -0.69 -17.51 -14.20
N ALA A 62 -1.88 -17.28 -14.76
CA ALA A 62 -2.89 -18.28 -15.13
C ALA A 62 -2.95 -18.40 -16.65
#